data_AF-A0A833VPU4-F1
#
_entry.id   AF-A0A833VPU4-F1
#
_cell.length_a   1.000
_cell.length_b   1.000
_cell.length_c   1.000
_cell.angle_alpha   90.00
_cell.angle_beta   90.00
_cell.angle_gamma   90.00
#
_symmetry.space_group_name_H-M   'P 1'
#
loop_
_entity.id
_entity.type
_entity.pdbx_description
1 polymer ?
#
loop_
_entity_poly.entity_id
_entity_poly.type
_entity_poly.pdbx_seq_one_letter_code
_entity_poly.pdbx_strand_id
1 'polypeptide(L)'
;MLNNILNIVNVQHSKDEESDEESDEDDFETEIGTKVIEVTVPSLRLDVIAKSGFGKSRAQLDKIFYNSNLRLNGKKCLKKATMVQIGDEIDQIQGRSPKNPEYLIINRCVLKSVSVDPETDTIKVKLAQNKSLLIEDYTDKWHKSCIIDFIKIE
;
A
#
# COMPACT_ATOMS: atom_id res chain seq x y z
N MET A 1 -7.81 -58.97 0.38
CA MET A 1 -7.56 -57.93 -0.64
C MET A 1 -7.09 -56.69 0.10
N LEU A 2 -5.85 -56.29 -0.16
CA LEU A 2 -5.03 -55.44 0.68
C LEU A 2 -5.32 -53.94 0.50
N ASN A 3 -5.18 -53.25 1.63
CA ASN A 3 -5.31 -51.83 1.95
C ASN A 3 -4.88 -50.82 0.88
N ASN A 4 -5.71 -49.80 0.72
CA ASN A 4 -5.50 -48.66 -0.18
C ASN A 4 -4.71 -47.55 0.53
N ILE A 5 -3.70 -47.06 -0.17
CA ILE A 5 -2.74 -46.02 0.24
C ILE A 5 -3.40 -44.65 0.07
N LEU A 6 -3.31 -43.78 1.08
CA LEU A 6 -3.51 -42.33 0.92
C LEU A 6 -2.41 -41.63 1.72
N ASN A 7 -1.37 -41.24 1.00
CA ASN A 7 -0.23 -40.48 1.50
C ASN A 7 -0.45 -38.99 1.24
N ILE A 8 -0.37 -38.23 2.34
CA ILE A 8 0.37 -36.96 2.53
C ILE A 8 0.07 -35.81 1.55
N VAL A 9 -0.59 -34.77 2.07
CA VAL A 9 -0.37 -33.39 1.62
C VAL A 9 0.22 -32.62 2.81
N ASN A 10 1.53 -32.39 2.73
CA ASN A 10 2.32 -31.66 3.71
C ASN A 10 2.08 -30.16 3.48
N VAL A 11 1.34 -29.50 4.37
CA VAL A 11 1.18 -28.02 4.34
C VAL A 11 2.44 -27.42 4.98
N GLN A 12 3.39 -27.02 4.15
CA GLN A 12 4.53 -26.20 4.57
C GLN A 12 4.05 -24.76 4.74
N HIS A 13 3.92 -24.34 6.00
CA HIS A 13 3.76 -22.94 6.40
C HIS A 13 5.15 -22.31 6.41
N SER A 14 5.56 -21.69 5.29
CA SER A 14 6.76 -20.86 5.27
C SER A 14 6.46 -19.56 6.03
N LYS A 15 7.09 -19.44 7.21
CA LYS A 15 7.32 -18.17 7.89
C LYS A 15 8.35 -17.42 7.05
N ASP A 16 7.89 -16.47 6.25
CA ASP A 16 8.79 -15.53 5.60
C ASP A 16 9.02 -14.34 6.52
N GLU A 17 10.31 -14.16 6.76
CA GLU A 17 11.02 -13.35 7.72
C GLU A 17 10.64 -11.86 7.71
N GLU A 18 10.69 -11.27 8.89
CA GLU A 18 10.67 -9.83 9.12
C GLU A 18 11.87 -9.20 8.42
N SER A 19 11.62 -8.50 7.31
CA SER A 19 12.58 -7.61 6.69
C SER A 19 12.55 -6.28 7.45
N ASP A 20 13.40 -6.21 8.47
CA ASP A 20 13.79 -4.97 9.15
C ASP A 20 14.89 -4.30 8.32
N GLU A 21 14.50 -3.64 7.23
CA GLU A 21 15.41 -2.80 6.44
C GLU A 21 15.59 -1.46 7.17
N GLU A 22 16.59 -1.42 8.05
CA GLU A 22 17.30 -0.19 8.40
C GLU A 22 17.85 0.41 7.10
N SER A 23 17.28 1.53 6.66
CA SER A 23 17.76 2.25 5.47
C SER A 23 18.47 3.49 5.94
N ASP A 24 19.76 3.55 5.64
CA ASP A 24 20.66 4.66 5.89
C ASP A 24 20.12 5.97 5.29
N GLU A 25 20.26 7.03 6.08
CA GLU A 25 19.81 8.39 5.79
C GLU A 25 20.69 9.06 4.73
N ASP A 26 20.25 9.08 3.48
CA ASP A 26 20.74 10.04 2.48
C ASP A 26 19.90 11.33 2.53
N ASP A 27 20.58 12.40 2.93
CA ASP A 27 20.15 13.77 3.20
C ASP A 27 19.62 14.49 1.93
N PHE A 28 18.41 14.11 1.49
CA PHE A 28 17.58 14.99 0.66
C PHE A 28 16.67 15.77 1.60
N GLU A 29 16.66 17.11 1.50
CA GLU A 29 15.71 18.00 2.18
C GLU A 29 14.28 17.45 2.01
N THR A 30 13.86 16.65 2.97
CA THR A 30 12.59 15.95 2.93
C THR A 30 11.67 16.68 3.88
N GLU A 31 10.46 16.96 3.42
CA GLU A 31 9.40 17.45 4.28
C GLU A 31 9.31 16.57 5.53
N ILE A 32 9.19 17.20 6.69
CA ILE A 32 9.19 16.55 8.01
C ILE A 32 8.30 15.30 7.98
N GLY A 33 8.92 14.12 8.15
CA GLY A 33 8.23 12.82 8.19
C GLY A 33 8.20 12.03 6.87
N THR A 34 8.89 12.51 5.83
CA THR A 34 9.07 11.75 4.57
C THR A 34 10.37 10.96 4.61
N LYS A 35 10.30 9.62 4.54
CA LYS A 35 11.45 8.72 4.37
C LYS A 35 11.58 8.33 2.89
N VAL A 36 12.78 8.45 2.32
CA VAL A 36 13.06 7.85 1.00
C VAL A 36 13.52 6.40 1.21
N ILE A 37 12.93 5.46 0.48
CA ILE A 37 13.32 4.05 0.49
C ILE A 37 13.68 3.62 -0.93
N GLU A 38 14.71 2.79 -1.06
CA GLU A 38 15.09 2.16 -2.32
C GLU A 38 14.77 0.67 -2.23
N VAL A 39 13.97 0.17 -3.18
CA VAL A 39 13.51 -1.22 -3.16
C VAL A 39 13.61 -1.84 -4.56
N THR A 40 13.95 -3.12 -4.61
CA THR A 40 13.95 -3.89 -5.86
C THR A 40 12.60 -4.59 -6.02
N VAL A 41 11.95 -4.39 -7.16
CA VAL A 41 10.62 -4.94 -7.46
C VAL A 41 10.63 -5.68 -8.79
N PRO A 42 9.78 -6.71 -8.94
CA PRO A 42 9.66 -7.45 -10.20
C PRO A 42 8.85 -6.71 -11.27
N SER A 43 8.05 -5.70 -10.90
CA SER A 43 7.24 -4.91 -11.83
C SER A 43 6.76 -3.60 -11.20
N LEU A 44 6.40 -2.62 -12.04
CA LEU A 44 5.83 -1.34 -11.62
C LEU A 44 4.31 -1.39 -11.37
N ARG A 45 3.77 -2.57 -11.05
CA ARG A 45 2.35 -2.69 -10.75
C ARG A 45 2.03 -2.06 -9.41
N LEU A 46 0.87 -1.42 -9.30
CA LEU A 46 0.39 -0.75 -8.10
C LEU A 46 0.44 -1.64 -6.86
N ASP A 47 0.03 -2.89 -7.00
CA ASP A 47 -0.02 -3.85 -5.90
C ASP A 47 1.36 -4.36 -5.46
N VAL A 48 2.37 -4.28 -6.33
CA VAL A 48 3.77 -4.59 -6.01
C VAL A 48 4.41 -3.37 -5.36
N ILE A 49 4.27 -2.20 -5.96
CA ILE A 49 4.81 -0.94 -5.43
C ILE A 49 4.20 -0.61 -4.07
N ALA A 50 2.88 -0.74 -3.89
CA ALA A 50 2.22 -0.47 -2.61
C ALA A 50 2.63 -1.47 -1.52
N LYS A 51 2.96 -2.73 -1.86
CA LYS A 51 3.45 -3.71 -0.89
C LYS A 51 4.78 -3.23 -0.29
N SER A 52 5.76 -2.98 -1.15
CA SER A 52 7.10 -2.53 -0.73
C SER A 52 7.05 -1.12 -0.14
N GLY A 53 6.26 -0.24 -0.76
CA GLY A 53 6.08 1.15 -0.37
C GLY A 53 5.43 1.36 0.98
N PHE A 54 4.57 0.45 1.45
CA PHE A 54 3.92 0.54 2.77
C PHE A 54 4.49 -0.43 3.80
N GLY A 55 5.43 -1.31 3.41
CA GLY A 55 5.94 -2.37 4.28
C GLY A 55 4.84 -3.31 4.77
N LYS A 56 3.89 -3.68 3.89
CA LYS A 56 2.75 -4.55 4.24
C LYS A 56 2.83 -5.90 3.57
N SER A 57 2.26 -6.91 4.22
CA SER A 57 2.11 -8.21 3.58
C SER A 57 1.10 -8.14 2.43
N ARG A 58 1.23 -9.06 1.47
CA ARG A 58 0.30 -9.12 0.33
C ARG A 58 -1.16 -9.24 0.77
N ALA A 59 -1.41 -10.06 1.79
CA ALA A 59 -2.73 -10.26 2.36
C ALA A 59 -3.30 -8.99 3.03
N GLN A 60 -2.45 -8.21 3.71
CA GLN A 60 -2.87 -6.92 4.28
C GLN A 60 -3.21 -5.93 3.18
N LEU A 61 -2.40 -5.85 2.12
CA LEU A 61 -2.66 -4.98 0.98
C LEU A 61 -3.96 -5.35 0.26
N ASP A 62 -4.23 -6.65 0.13
CA ASP A 62 -5.49 -7.14 -0.45
C ASP A 62 -6.71 -6.68 0.37
N LYS A 63 -6.64 -6.78 1.71
CA LYS A 63 -7.70 -6.27 2.59
C LYS A 63 -7.91 -4.77 2.41
N ILE A 64 -6.83 -3.99 2.37
CA ILE A 64 -6.88 -2.53 2.14
C ILE A 64 -7.56 -2.21 0.80
N PHE A 65 -7.19 -2.94 -0.27
CA PHE A 65 -7.78 -2.75 -1.59
C PHE A 65 -9.28 -3.05 -1.59
N TYR A 66 -9.69 -4.21 -1.05
CA TYR A 66 -11.11 -4.60 -1.02
C TYR A 66 -11.96 -3.71 -0.10
N ASN A 67 -11.35 -3.11 0.93
CA ASN A 67 -12.00 -2.10 1.77
C ASN A 67 -12.09 -0.72 1.09
N SER A 68 -11.62 -0.56 -0.16
CA SER A 68 -11.58 0.74 -0.86
C SER A 68 -10.72 1.81 -0.18
N ASN A 69 -9.69 1.37 0.57
CA ASN A 69 -8.77 2.24 1.30
C ASN A 69 -7.50 2.57 0.49
N LEU A 70 -7.39 2.10 -0.75
CA LEU A 70 -6.26 2.37 -1.63
C LEU A 70 -6.65 3.37 -2.72
N ARG A 71 -5.88 4.45 -2.85
CA ARG A 71 -6.05 5.48 -3.88
C ARG A 71 -4.77 5.65 -4.69
N LEU A 72 -4.93 6.04 -5.95
CA LEU A 72 -3.86 6.43 -6.87
C LEU A 72 -4.20 7.82 -7.38
N ASN A 73 -3.33 8.80 -7.13
CA ASN A 73 -3.53 10.21 -7.47
C ASN A 73 -4.90 10.73 -7.00
N GLY A 74 -5.27 10.39 -5.75
CA GLY A 74 -6.56 10.73 -5.14
C GLY A 74 -7.79 9.98 -5.65
N LYS A 75 -7.67 9.11 -6.65
CA LYS A 75 -8.79 8.35 -7.23
C LYS A 75 -8.84 6.92 -6.71
N LYS A 76 -10.05 6.33 -6.63
CA LYS A 76 -10.21 4.91 -6.24
C LYS A 76 -9.55 4.00 -7.27
N CYS A 77 -8.73 3.07 -6.78
CA CYS A 77 -8.11 2.07 -7.64
C CYS A 77 -9.10 0.94 -7.93
N LEU A 78 -9.56 0.83 -9.18
CA LEU A 78 -10.46 -0.26 -9.58
C LEU A 78 -9.72 -1.56 -9.92
N LYS A 79 -8.45 -1.46 -10.32
CA LYS A 79 -7.62 -2.60 -10.71
C LYS A 79 -6.32 -2.60 -9.92
N LYS A 80 -6.01 -3.74 -9.29
CA LYS A 80 -4.73 -3.96 -8.59
C LYS A 80 -3.52 -3.94 -9.53
N ALA A 81 -3.73 -4.40 -10.76
CA ALA A 81 -2.73 -4.52 -11.80
C ALA A 81 -2.45 -3.22 -12.56
N THR A 82 -2.83 -2.07 -12.02
CA THR A 82 -2.58 -0.78 -12.69
C THR A 82 -1.09 -0.48 -12.68
N MET A 83 -0.54 0.00 -13.80
CA MET A 83 0.86 0.40 -13.88
C MET A 83 1.04 1.76 -13.22
N VAL A 84 2.07 1.89 -12.38
CA VAL A 84 2.45 3.14 -11.70
C VAL A 84 3.53 3.84 -12.51
N GLN A 85 3.44 5.15 -12.61
CA GLN A 85 4.40 6.02 -13.29
C GLN A 85 5.17 6.88 -12.29
N ILE A 86 6.33 7.39 -12.72
CA ILE A 86 7.13 8.32 -11.93
C ILE A 86 6.28 9.56 -11.63
N GLY A 87 6.23 9.95 -10.37
CA GLY A 87 5.41 11.06 -9.86
C GLY A 87 4.04 10.66 -9.34
N ASP A 88 3.59 9.41 -9.57
CA ASP A 88 2.31 8.95 -9.04
C ASP A 88 2.31 8.89 -7.51
N GLU A 89 1.20 9.34 -6.91
CA GLU A 89 0.92 9.27 -5.48
C GLU A 89 0.03 8.07 -5.18
N ILE A 90 0.51 7.16 -4.34
CA ILE A 90 -0.24 6.00 -3.85
C ILE A 90 -0.59 6.26 -2.39
N ASP A 91 -1.88 6.35 -2.11
CA ASP A 91 -2.37 6.62 -0.77
C ASP A 91 -3.09 5.41 -0.19
N GLN A 92 -2.69 5.03 1.02
CA GLN A 92 -3.43 4.11 1.87
C GLN A 92 -4.12 4.89 2.97
N ILE A 93 -5.45 4.87 2.98
CA ILE A 93 -6.25 5.51 4.01
C ILE A 93 -6.24 4.66 5.27
N GLN A 94 -5.83 5.25 6.39
CA GLN A 94 -5.77 4.59 7.70
C GLN A 94 -7.05 4.85 8.50
N GLY A 95 -7.60 6.06 8.41
CA GLY A 95 -8.76 6.47 9.20
C GLY A 95 -9.06 7.96 9.10
N ARG A 96 -10.16 8.38 9.73
CA ARG A 96 -10.40 9.81 10.03
C ARG A 96 -9.55 10.22 11.23
N SER A 97 -9.13 11.47 11.25
CA SER A 97 -8.36 12.00 12.38
C SER A 97 -9.23 12.03 13.64
N PRO A 98 -8.72 11.55 14.80
CA PRO A 98 -9.46 11.60 16.06
C PRO A 98 -9.66 13.04 16.57
N LYS A 99 -8.83 13.99 16.10
CA LYS A 99 -8.92 15.41 16.49
C LYS A 99 -9.93 16.17 15.63
N ASN A 100 -10.04 15.82 14.36
CA ASN A 100 -10.96 16.48 13.43
C ASN A 100 -11.46 15.48 12.37
N PRO A 101 -12.74 15.07 12.42
CA PRO A 101 -13.32 14.11 11.49
C PRO A 101 -13.30 14.52 10.01
N GLU A 102 -13.12 15.81 9.70
CA GLU A 102 -13.04 16.31 8.32
C GLU A 102 -11.74 15.88 7.61
N TYR A 103 -10.70 15.56 8.38
CA TYR A 103 -9.40 15.16 7.84
C TYR A 103 -9.21 13.64 7.88
N LEU A 104 -8.45 13.14 6.91
CA LEU A 104 -8.01 11.76 6.82
C LEU A 104 -6.54 11.64 7.20
N ILE A 105 -6.23 10.58 7.92
CA ILE A 105 -4.85 10.13 8.14
C ILE A 105 -4.55 9.08 7.07
N ILE A 106 -3.53 9.33 6.27
CA ILE A 106 -3.10 8.46 5.18
C ILE A 106 -1.62 8.10 5.29
N ASN A 107 -1.26 6.96 4.70
CA ASN A 107 0.12 6.63 4.38
C ASN A 107 0.31 6.85 2.87
N ARG A 108 1.15 7.82 2.51
CA ARG A 108 1.42 8.23 1.13
C ARG A 108 2.76 7.69 0.68
N CYS A 109 2.78 7.11 -0.52
CA CYS A 109 3.99 6.65 -1.17
C CYS A 109 4.05 7.25 -2.58
N VAL A 110 5.14 7.96 -2.90
CA VAL A 110 5.33 8.60 -4.21
C VAL A 110 6.50 7.93 -4.94
N LEU A 111 6.27 7.50 -6.18
CA LEU A 111 7.33 6.93 -7.00
C LEU A 111 8.25 8.05 -7.53
N LYS A 112 9.50 8.12 -7.07
CA LYS A 112 10.44 9.19 -7.42
C LYS A 112 11.34 8.82 -8.60
N SER A 113 11.83 7.59 -8.65
CA SER A 113 12.67 7.13 -9.75
C SER A 113 12.51 5.64 -10.00
N VAL A 114 12.81 5.24 -11.23
CA VAL A 114 12.86 3.85 -11.68
C VAL A 114 14.18 3.65 -12.42
N SER A 115 14.93 2.62 -12.03
CA SER A 115 16.14 2.15 -12.69
C SER A 115 15.96 0.68 -13.04
N VAL A 116 16.38 0.27 -14.23
CA VAL A 116 16.31 -1.12 -14.68
C VAL A 116 17.73 -1.61 -14.88
N ASP A 117 18.08 -2.70 -14.21
CA ASP A 117 19.39 -3.33 -14.37
C ASP A 117 19.34 -4.26 -15.61
N PRO A 118 20.05 -3.95 -16.71
CA PRO A 118 19.93 -4.69 -17.97
C PRO A 118 20.49 -6.13 -17.88
N GLU A 119 21.33 -6.42 -16.88
CA GLU A 119 21.92 -7.74 -16.68
C GLU A 119 20.99 -8.69 -15.92
N THR A 120 20.26 -8.18 -14.91
CA THR A 120 19.43 -8.99 -14.02
C THR A 120 17.93 -8.89 -14.31
N ASP A 121 17.54 -8.00 -15.23
CA ASP A 121 16.14 -7.65 -15.54
C ASP A 121 15.34 -7.24 -14.29
N THR A 122 16.04 -6.76 -13.26
CA THR A 122 15.43 -6.28 -12.02
C THR A 122 15.17 -4.79 -12.08
N ILE A 123 14.09 -4.36 -11.43
CA ILE A 123 13.67 -2.96 -11.40
C ILE A 123 13.93 -2.41 -10.01
N LYS A 124 14.87 -1.47 -9.89
CA LYS A 124 15.12 -0.69 -8.66
C LYS A 124 14.27 0.56 -8.68
N VAL A 125 13.52 0.81 -7.61
CA VAL A 125 12.67 2.00 -7.49
C VAL A 125 12.99 2.77 -6.23
N LYS A 126 12.98 4.10 -6.32
CA LYS A 126 13.02 4.98 -5.15
C LYS A 126 11.63 5.50 -4.85
N LEU A 127 11.19 5.31 -3.62
CA LEU A 127 9.88 5.67 -3.13
C LEU A 127 10.02 6.69 -2.00
N ALA A 128 9.27 7.78 -2.05
CA ALA A 128 9.14 8.69 -0.92
C ALA A 128 7.90 8.29 -0.11
N GLN A 129 8.10 7.85 1.13
CA GLN A 129 7.07 7.35 2.04
C GLN A 129 6.80 8.36 3.14
N ASN A 130 5.53 8.70 3.35
CA ASN A 130 5.05 9.40 4.54
C ASN A 130 3.99 8.55 5.23
N LYS A 131 4.33 8.00 6.40
CA LYS A 131 3.48 7.01 7.11
C LYS A 131 2.21 7.59 7.73
N SER A 132 2.16 8.90 7.95
CA SER A 132 1.08 9.56 8.69
C SER A 132 0.90 11.01 8.21
N LEU A 133 0.42 11.15 6.98
CA LEU A 133 0.06 12.44 6.39
C LEU A 133 -1.41 12.76 6.71
N LEU A 134 -1.68 14.00 7.13
CA LEU A 134 -3.02 14.51 7.35
C LEU A 134 -3.47 15.25 6.10
N ILE A 135 -4.57 14.82 5.48
CA ILE A 135 -5.14 15.44 4.28
C ILE A 135 -6.63 15.73 4.46
N GLU A 136 -7.16 16.63 3.64
CA GLU A 136 -8.62 16.78 3.48
C GLU A 136 -9.24 15.54 2.82
N ASP A 137 -10.55 15.36 2.98
CA ASP A 137 -11.26 14.26 2.32
C ASP A 137 -11.20 14.40 0.79
N TYR A 138 -11.19 13.27 0.10
CA TYR A 138 -11.14 13.24 -1.36
C TYR A 138 -12.46 13.74 -1.96
N THR A 139 -12.43 14.17 -3.22
CA THR A 139 -13.66 14.52 -3.97
C THR A 139 -14.69 13.39 -3.94
N ASP A 140 -14.22 12.14 -4.01
CA ASP A 140 -15.02 10.94 -3.73
C ASP A 140 -14.81 10.49 -2.28
N LYS A 141 -15.70 11.00 -1.41
CA LYS A 141 -15.65 10.87 0.05
C LYS A 141 -15.37 9.44 0.50
N TRP A 142 -14.39 9.29 1.39
CA TRP A 142 -14.03 7.99 1.94
C TRP A 142 -14.94 7.57 3.08
N HIS A 143 -15.79 6.57 2.80
CA HIS A 143 -16.95 6.14 3.59
C HIS A 143 -17.90 7.30 3.92
N LYS A 144 -19.21 7.12 3.69
CA LYS A 144 -20.16 8.03 4.34
C LYS A 144 -19.92 7.90 5.84
N SER A 145 -19.71 9.01 6.54
CA SER A 145 -19.95 9.00 7.97
C SER A 145 -21.36 8.47 8.12
N CYS A 146 -21.52 7.28 8.70
CA CYS A 146 -22.82 6.80 9.12
C CYS A 146 -23.25 7.66 10.31
N ILE A 147 -23.51 8.94 10.06
CA ILE A 147 -24.37 9.74 10.89
C ILE A 147 -25.77 9.37 10.41
N ILE A 148 -26.28 8.26 10.96
CA ILE A 148 -27.68 8.08 11.29
C ILE A 148 -28.65 8.18 10.08
N ASP A 149 -28.84 7.10 9.31
CA ASP A 149 -30.12 6.87 8.59
C ASP A 149 -31.19 6.29 9.55
N PHE A 150 -31.23 6.78 10.79
CA PHE A 150 -32.33 6.50 11.71
C PHE A 150 -33.34 7.65 11.61
N ILE A 151 -34.58 7.27 11.26
CA ILE A 151 -35.81 8.04 11.37
C ILE A 151 -36.05 9.07 10.25
N LYS A 152 -36.77 8.62 9.22
CA LYS A 152 -37.96 9.30 8.68
C LYS A 152 -38.77 8.32 7.83
N ILE A 153 -39.55 7.49 8.52
CA ILE A 153 -40.81 7.00 7.98
C ILE A 153 -41.85 7.48 9.00
N GLU A 154 -42.37 8.68 8.76
CA GLU A 154 -43.71 9.07 9.21
C GLU A 154 -44.69 8.70 8.09
#